data_AF-A0A7W9EV38-F1
#
_entry.id   AF-A0A7W9EV38-F1
#
_cell.length_a   1.000
_cell.length_b   1.000
_cell.length_c   1.000
_cell.angle_alpha   90.00
_cell.angle_beta   90.00
_cell.angle_gamma   90.00
#
_symmetry.space_group_name_H-M   'P 1'
#
loop_
_entity.id
_entity.type
_entity.pdbx_description
1 polymer ?
#
loop_
_entity_poly.entity_id
_entity_poly.type
_entity_poly.pdbx_seq_one_letter_code
_entity_poly.pdbx_strand_id
1 'polypeptide(L)'
;MADEDRGSFIVKLCGRAMINGVASIPVDGTANPGKRVIPTTRADLIRLAEVSVETGVRFERDSLSGEPMDWLLRPRRLFDGRDALEACLGEDGHDRALLVHGMGLDLDADARDLEGLFMDGSDLTDSPGDNVICLPHDFRDGRPRARSGRRLFTFQMIDEVEGGIIQAFGAMMAWHCMEVRSRLRDRYGASLADRADVLDGFDDNSSLVEALVSETVSDMLEQIAADPTSMLADGLDLRIEQMFVS
;
A
#
# COMPACT_ATOMS: atom_id res chain seq x y z
N MET A 1 -42.05 9.77 0.22
CA MET A 1 -41.64 9.27 -1.10
C MET A 1 -40.26 9.84 -1.34
N ALA A 2 -39.24 9.15 -0.84
CA ALA A 2 -37.85 9.57 -0.93
C ALA A 2 -37.22 8.81 -2.08
N ASP A 3 -36.74 9.55 -3.06
CA ASP A 3 -36.02 9.08 -4.23
C ASP A 3 -34.55 8.92 -3.81
N GLU A 4 -34.09 7.67 -3.69
CA GLU A 4 -32.67 7.39 -3.39
C GLU A 4 -31.86 7.56 -4.67
N ASP A 5 -31.12 8.66 -4.69
CA ASP A 5 -30.18 9.06 -5.73
C ASP A 5 -29.06 8.00 -5.86
N ARG A 6 -29.25 7.03 -6.76
CA ARG A 6 -28.23 6.05 -7.14
C ARG A 6 -27.18 6.75 -8.00
N GLY A 7 -26.23 7.38 -7.34
CA GLY A 7 -25.04 7.96 -7.97
C GLY A 7 -24.27 6.90 -8.77
N SER A 8 -24.17 7.11 -10.08
CA SER A 8 -23.25 6.41 -10.96
C SER A 8 -21.87 7.05 -10.83
N PHE A 9 -20.84 6.24 -10.56
CA PHE A 9 -19.46 6.71 -10.51
C PHE A 9 -18.64 6.04 -11.61
N ILE A 10 -17.90 6.86 -12.37
CA ILE A 10 -16.92 6.41 -13.36
C ILE A 10 -15.55 6.44 -12.69
N VAL A 11 -14.99 5.26 -12.40
CA VAL A 11 -13.59 5.12 -11.98
C VAL A 11 -12.72 5.10 -13.24
N LYS A 12 -11.85 6.09 -13.39
CA LYS A 12 -10.89 6.17 -14.50
C LYS A 12 -9.52 5.71 -14.01
N LEU A 13 -9.23 4.42 -14.20
CA LEU A 13 -7.91 3.86 -13.92
C LEU A 13 -6.96 4.26 -15.05
N CYS A 14 -6.00 5.14 -14.77
CA CYS A 14 -4.92 5.47 -15.70
C CYS A 14 -3.70 4.57 -15.42
N GLY A 15 -3.79 3.30 -15.81
CA GLY A 15 -2.61 2.47 -16.03
C GLY A 15 -2.20 2.57 -17.50
N ARG A 16 -0.90 2.70 -17.79
CA ARG A 16 -0.38 2.76 -19.16
C ARG A 16 -0.31 1.36 -19.78
N ALA A 17 -1.40 0.61 -19.75
CA ALA A 17 -1.55 -0.58 -20.56
C ALA A 17 -1.82 -0.13 -22.01
N MET A 18 -1.08 -0.68 -22.98
CA MET A 18 -1.46 -0.56 -24.40
C MET A 18 -2.73 -1.39 -24.63
N ILE A 19 -3.89 -0.81 -24.31
CA ILE A 19 -5.17 -1.52 -24.45
C ILE A 19 -5.60 -1.49 -25.92
N ASN A 20 -5.10 -2.44 -26.70
CA ASN A 20 -5.69 -2.76 -28.00
C ASN A 20 -7.01 -3.52 -27.77
N GLY A 21 -8.12 -2.79 -27.81
CA GLY A 21 -9.47 -3.36 -27.89
C GLY A 21 -10.11 -3.69 -26.55
N VAL A 22 -10.54 -2.67 -25.78
CA VAL A 22 -11.57 -2.88 -24.75
C VAL A 22 -12.90 -3.13 -25.46
N ALA A 23 -13.36 -4.38 -25.49
CA ALA A 23 -14.77 -4.63 -25.68
C ALA A 23 -15.50 -4.06 -24.45
N SER A 24 -16.33 -3.03 -24.64
CA SER A 24 -17.23 -2.55 -23.59
C SER A 24 -18.07 -3.72 -23.11
N ILE A 25 -17.83 -4.19 -21.88
CA ILE A 25 -18.73 -5.15 -21.23
C ILE A 25 -19.96 -4.34 -20.81
N PRO A 26 -21.15 -4.57 -21.39
CA PRO A 26 -22.33 -3.84 -21.00
C PRO A 26 -22.73 -4.27 -19.58
N VAL A 27 -22.60 -3.36 -18.62
CA VAL A 27 -23.10 -3.53 -17.25
C VAL A 27 -24.61 -3.26 -17.27
N ASP A 28 -25.37 -4.15 -17.89
CA ASP A 28 -26.80 -3.92 -18.10
C ASP A 28 -27.54 -3.88 -16.76
N GLY A 29 -28.30 -2.81 -16.48
CA GLY A 29 -28.97 -2.56 -15.19
C GLY A 29 -30.24 -3.39 -14.95
N THR A 30 -30.54 -4.34 -15.82
CA THR A 30 -31.68 -5.25 -15.66
C THR A 30 -31.32 -6.38 -14.71
N ALA A 31 -32.22 -6.63 -13.75
CA ALA A 31 -32.14 -7.73 -12.79
C ALA A 31 -32.17 -9.07 -13.54
N ASN A 32 -31.00 -9.52 -13.97
CA ASN A 32 -30.79 -10.90 -14.37
C ASN A 32 -30.87 -11.72 -13.07
N PRO A 33 -31.77 -12.72 -12.97
CA PRO A 33 -31.96 -13.51 -11.75
C PRO A 33 -30.73 -14.31 -11.30
N GLY A 34 -29.63 -14.32 -12.07
CA GLY A 34 -28.31 -14.83 -11.68
C GLY A 34 -27.25 -13.77 -11.32
N LYS A 35 -27.56 -12.47 -11.38
CA LYS A 35 -26.61 -11.41 -10.97
C LYS A 35 -26.54 -11.34 -9.45
N ARG A 36 -25.39 -11.72 -8.91
CA ARG A 36 -25.08 -11.54 -7.49
C ARG A 36 -24.75 -10.07 -7.24
N VAL A 37 -25.52 -9.41 -6.37
CA VAL A 37 -25.22 -8.06 -5.91
C VAL A 37 -24.23 -8.17 -4.76
N ILE A 38 -23.10 -7.48 -4.88
CA ILE A 38 -22.09 -7.39 -3.81
C ILE A 38 -22.17 -5.97 -3.25
N PRO A 39 -22.64 -5.77 -2.02
CA PRO A 39 -22.56 -4.48 -1.35
C PRO A 39 -21.09 -4.08 -1.16
N THR A 40 -20.72 -2.88 -1.57
CA THR A 40 -19.35 -2.37 -1.48
C THR A 40 -19.34 -0.92 -1.02
N THR A 41 -18.37 -0.56 -0.19
CA THR A 41 -18.07 0.83 0.17
C THR A 41 -17.06 1.45 -0.78
N ARG A 42 -16.86 2.77 -0.68
CA ARG A 42 -15.79 3.47 -1.41
C ARG A 42 -14.40 2.94 -1.07
N ALA A 43 -14.15 2.59 0.19
CA ALA A 43 -12.88 2.03 0.62
C ALA A 43 -12.62 0.68 -0.04
N ASP A 44 -13.65 -0.18 -0.11
CA ASP A 44 -13.53 -1.51 -0.72
C ASP A 44 -13.20 -1.42 -2.22
N LEU A 45 -13.80 -0.45 -2.92
CA LEU A 45 -13.49 -0.18 -4.33
C LEU A 45 -12.08 0.37 -4.55
N ILE A 46 -11.54 1.15 -3.61
CA ILE A 46 -10.16 1.65 -3.67
C ILE A 46 -9.19 0.49 -3.49
N ARG A 47 -9.39 -0.36 -2.47
CA ARG A 47 -8.58 -1.58 -2.25
C ARG A 47 -8.54 -2.46 -3.51
N LEU A 48 -9.71 -2.68 -4.10
CA LEU A 48 -9.80 -3.48 -5.33
C LEU A 48 -9.06 -2.82 -6.50
N ALA A 49 -9.17 -1.50 -6.65
CA ALA A 49 -8.48 -0.76 -7.69
C ALA A 49 -6.95 -0.87 -7.54
N GLU A 50 -6.43 -0.72 -6.32
CA GLU A 50 -5.00 -0.85 -6.02
C GLU A 50 -4.48 -2.24 -6.34
N VAL A 51 -5.17 -3.29 -5.88
CA VAL A 51 -4.80 -4.68 -6.22
C VAL A 51 -4.83 -4.92 -7.72
N SER A 52 -5.84 -4.39 -8.43
CA SER A 52 -5.93 -4.55 -9.89
C SER A 52 -4.76 -3.89 -10.62
N VAL A 53 -4.32 -2.71 -10.16
CA VAL A 53 -3.16 -2.01 -10.71
C VAL A 53 -1.88 -2.81 -10.44
N GLU A 54 -1.64 -3.22 -9.19
CA GLU A 54 -0.43 -3.94 -8.81
C GLU A 54 -0.37 -5.33 -9.48
N THR A 55 -1.52 -5.97 -9.71
CA THR A 55 -1.61 -7.20 -10.51
C THR A 55 -1.12 -6.95 -11.94
N GLY A 56 -1.61 -5.90 -12.60
CA GLY A 56 -1.17 -5.54 -13.95
C GLY A 56 0.31 -5.22 -14.02
N VAL A 57 0.78 -4.36 -13.10
CA VAL A 57 2.20 -3.98 -12.98
C VAL A 57 3.08 -5.21 -12.79
N ARG A 58 2.67 -6.16 -11.94
CA ARG A 58 3.43 -7.38 -11.72
C ARG A 58 3.52 -8.26 -12.96
N PHE A 59 2.41 -8.48 -13.66
CA PHE A 59 2.40 -9.31 -14.86
C PHE A 59 3.35 -8.76 -15.93
N GLU A 60 3.41 -7.43 -16.07
CA GLU A 60 4.36 -6.76 -16.95
C GLU A 60 5.81 -6.85 -16.42
N ARG A 61 6.05 -6.47 -15.16
CA ARG A 61 7.37 -6.45 -14.50
C ARG A 61 8.06 -7.81 -14.57
N ASP A 62 7.32 -8.87 -14.23
CA ASP A 62 7.85 -10.23 -14.10
C ASP A 62 7.65 -11.06 -15.40
N SER A 63 7.07 -10.45 -16.45
CA SER A 63 6.77 -11.12 -17.73
C SER A 63 5.98 -12.43 -17.57
N LEU A 64 4.96 -12.41 -16.70
CA LEU A 64 4.19 -13.60 -16.35
C LEU A 64 3.28 -14.02 -17.51
N SER A 65 3.17 -15.33 -17.73
CA SER A 65 2.26 -15.88 -18.73
C SER A 65 0.81 -15.80 -18.24
N GLY A 66 -0.09 -15.32 -19.10
CA GLY A 66 -1.53 -15.25 -18.83
C GLY A 66 -2.04 -13.81 -18.74
N GLU A 67 -3.34 -13.67 -18.46
CA GLU A 67 -4.00 -12.37 -18.37
C GLU A 67 -4.18 -11.95 -16.90
N PRO A 68 -3.85 -10.70 -16.51
CA PRO A 68 -4.09 -10.20 -15.16
C PRO A 68 -5.54 -10.37 -14.69
N MET A 69 -6.50 -10.19 -15.61
CA MET A 69 -7.92 -10.39 -15.32
C MET A 69 -8.26 -11.85 -14.95
N ASP A 70 -7.57 -12.83 -15.54
CA ASP A 70 -7.74 -14.23 -15.16
C ASP A 70 -7.23 -14.49 -13.74
N TRP A 71 -6.24 -13.72 -13.28
CA TRP A 71 -5.79 -13.80 -11.89
C TRP A 71 -6.86 -13.29 -10.92
N LEU A 72 -7.48 -12.15 -11.25
CA LEU A 72 -8.49 -11.51 -10.42
C LEU A 72 -9.78 -12.32 -10.28
N LEU A 73 -10.17 -13.04 -11.34
CA LEU A 73 -11.47 -13.72 -11.45
C LEU A 73 -11.47 -15.19 -11.02
N ARG A 74 -10.30 -15.82 -10.88
CA ARG A 74 -10.22 -17.25 -10.54
C ARG A 74 -10.14 -17.45 -9.03
N PRO A 75 -10.87 -18.44 -8.47
CA PRO A 75 -10.67 -18.91 -7.11
C PRO A 75 -9.21 -19.25 -6.81
N ARG A 76 -8.72 -18.82 -5.65
CA ARG A 76 -7.31 -18.97 -5.24
C ARG A 76 -7.17 -19.46 -3.81
N ARG A 77 -6.14 -20.28 -3.56
CA ARG A 77 -5.74 -20.71 -2.21
C ARG A 77 -5.34 -19.52 -1.35
N LEU A 78 -4.75 -18.51 -1.96
CA LEU A 78 -4.42 -17.22 -1.34
C LEU A 78 -5.61 -16.56 -0.62
N PHE A 79 -6.84 -16.82 -1.12
CA PHE A 79 -8.07 -16.23 -0.63
C PHE A 79 -9.06 -17.26 -0.10
N ASP A 80 -8.56 -18.41 0.36
CA ASP A 80 -9.38 -19.50 0.91
C ASP A 80 -10.44 -20.01 -0.08
N GLY A 81 -10.10 -20.03 -1.37
CA GLY A 81 -10.97 -20.48 -2.45
C GLY A 81 -11.93 -19.42 -2.99
N ARG A 82 -11.84 -18.16 -2.55
CA ARG A 82 -12.50 -17.01 -3.19
C ARG A 82 -11.67 -16.48 -4.36
N ASP A 83 -12.31 -15.75 -5.27
CA ASP A 83 -11.59 -14.94 -6.25
C ASP A 83 -11.08 -13.63 -5.63
N ALA A 84 -10.13 -12.98 -6.31
CA ALA A 84 -9.50 -11.77 -5.79
C ALA A 84 -10.45 -10.57 -5.81
N LEU A 85 -11.36 -10.48 -6.79
CA LEU A 85 -12.31 -9.36 -6.88
C LEU A 85 -13.14 -9.23 -5.61
N GLU A 86 -13.55 -10.36 -5.04
CA GLU A 86 -14.35 -10.39 -3.82
C GLU A 86 -13.51 -10.36 -2.56
N ALA A 87 -12.39 -11.11 -2.55
CA ALA A 87 -11.54 -11.19 -1.37
C ALA A 87 -10.89 -9.84 -1.03
N CYS A 88 -10.47 -9.08 -2.05
CA CYS A 88 -9.77 -7.79 -1.87
C CYS A 88 -10.70 -6.63 -1.50
N LEU A 89 -12.01 -6.85 -1.41
CA LEU A 89 -12.91 -5.88 -0.78
C LEU A 89 -12.63 -5.78 0.73
N GLY A 90 -12.20 -6.89 1.35
CA GLY A 90 -11.75 -6.94 2.74
C GLY A 90 -10.25 -6.68 2.88
N GLU A 91 -9.83 -6.23 4.06
CA GLU A 91 -8.45 -5.90 4.39
C GLU A 91 -7.50 -7.09 4.25
N ASP A 92 -7.86 -8.25 4.82
CA ASP A 92 -7.00 -9.45 4.75
C ASP A 92 -6.69 -9.90 3.32
N GLY A 93 -7.69 -9.87 2.43
CA GLY A 93 -7.52 -10.25 1.03
C GLY A 93 -6.69 -9.21 0.27
N HIS A 94 -6.95 -7.95 0.53
CA HIS A 94 -6.19 -6.83 -0.02
C HIS A 94 -4.70 -6.91 0.34
N ASP A 95 -4.38 -7.07 1.62
CA ASP A 95 -3.00 -7.06 2.11
C ASP A 95 -2.22 -8.26 1.60
N ARG A 96 -2.84 -9.45 1.59
CA ARG A 96 -2.24 -10.65 0.97
C ARG A 96 -1.95 -10.46 -0.51
N ALA A 97 -2.88 -9.84 -1.25
CA ALA A 97 -2.69 -9.58 -2.67
C ALA A 97 -1.52 -8.61 -2.91
N LEU A 98 -1.46 -7.50 -2.17
CA LEU A 98 -0.36 -6.55 -2.27
C LEU A 98 0.98 -7.17 -1.89
N LEU A 99 1.01 -8.02 -0.86
CA LEU A 99 2.22 -8.73 -0.44
C LEU A 99 2.73 -9.66 -1.54
N VAL A 100 1.83 -10.49 -2.10
CA VAL A 100 2.15 -11.42 -3.18
C VAL A 100 2.65 -10.66 -4.41
N HIS A 101 1.97 -9.58 -4.83
CA HIS A 101 2.39 -8.86 -6.02
C HIS A 101 3.63 -7.99 -5.81
N GLY A 102 3.69 -7.27 -4.69
CA GLY A 102 4.79 -6.38 -4.35
C GLY A 102 6.12 -7.11 -4.20
N MET A 103 6.12 -8.30 -3.59
CA MET A 103 7.35 -9.08 -3.34
C MET A 103 7.62 -10.17 -4.39
N GLY A 104 6.78 -10.30 -5.41
CA GLY A 104 6.97 -11.30 -6.46
C GLY A 104 6.79 -12.76 -5.99
N LEU A 105 6.03 -13.01 -4.92
CA LEU A 105 5.77 -14.36 -4.39
C LEU A 105 4.87 -15.19 -5.31
N ASP A 106 4.74 -16.49 -5.09
CA ASP A 106 3.83 -17.33 -5.89
C ASP A 106 2.40 -16.72 -5.97
N LEU A 107 1.86 -16.63 -7.18
CA LEU A 107 0.57 -16.01 -7.49
C LEU A 107 -0.62 -16.73 -6.83
N ASP A 108 -0.43 -17.97 -6.36
CA ASP A 108 -1.42 -18.73 -5.59
C ASP A 108 -0.82 -19.30 -4.30
N ALA A 109 0.08 -18.52 -3.67
CA ALA A 109 0.65 -18.85 -2.36
C ALA A 109 -0.46 -19.20 -1.35
N ASP A 110 -0.17 -20.13 -0.43
CA ASP A 110 -1.12 -20.46 0.64
C ASP A 110 -1.22 -19.28 1.60
N ALA A 111 -2.45 -18.92 1.98
CA ALA A 111 -2.67 -17.84 2.94
C ALA A 111 -1.91 -18.06 4.26
N ARG A 112 -1.74 -19.32 4.69
CA ARG A 112 -1.01 -19.69 5.91
C ARG A 112 0.49 -19.45 5.81
N ASP A 113 1.06 -19.59 4.62
CA ASP A 113 2.48 -19.35 4.40
C ASP A 113 2.79 -17.84 4.47
N LEU A 114 1.79 -17.00 4.18
CA LEU A 114 1.90 -15.55 4.28
C LEU A 114 1.63 -15.02 5.69
N GLU A 115 0.91 -15.77 6.53
CA GLU A 115 0.56 -15.34 7.89
C GLU A 115 1.81 -15.06 8.73
N GLY A 116 2.88 -15.82 8.53
CA GLY A 116 4.21 -15.58 9.15
C GLY A 116 5.04 -14.47 8.51
N LEU A 117 4.59 -13.87 7.40
CA LEU A 117 5.19 -12.65 6.84
C LEU A 117 4.53 -11.38 7.41
N PHE A 118 3.35 -11.53 8.02
CA PHE A 118 2.75 -10.52 8.88
C PHE A 118 3.30 -10.71 10.30
N MET A 119 4.60 -10.55 10.50
CA MET A 119 5.22 -10.66 11.83
C MET A 119 4.83 -9.48 12.72
N ASP A 120 4.39 -9.77 13.94
CA ASP A 120 4.27 -8.77 15.00
C ASP A 120 5.67 -8.31 15.41
N GLY A 121 5.99 -7.01 15.27
CA GLY A 121 7.32 -6.43 15.48
C GLY A 121 7.85 -6.46 16.93
N SER A 122 7.84 -7.63 17.58
CA SER A 122 8.18 -7.81 19.00
C SER A 122 9.51 -8.51 19.27
N ASP A 123 10.31 -8.88 18.26
CA ASP A 123 11.58 -9.57 18.52
C ASP A 123 12.74 -9.27 17.54
N LEU A 124 13.01 -7.98 17.31
CA LEU A 124 14.24 -7.56 16.62
C LEU A 124 15.20 -6.92 17.64
N THR A 125 15.86 -7.77 18.41
CA THR A 125 17.15 -7.41 19.02
C THR A 125 18.28 -7.80 18.07
N ASP A 126 19.07 -6.80 17.67
CA ASP A 126 20.43 -6.89 17.12
C ASP A 126 20.67 -7.73 15.85
N SER A 127 20.52 -7.12 14.68
CA SER A 127 21.39 -7.40 13.52
C SER A 127 21.39 -6.22 12.53
N PRO A 128 22.58 -5.72 12.13
CA PRO A 128 22.68 -4.64 11.16
C PRO A 128 22.67 -5.21 9.73
N GLY A 129 21.67 -4.82 8.94
CA GLY A 129 21.66 -4.98 7.49
C GLY A 129 20.94 -6.23 6.98
N ASP A 130 19.64 -6.10 6.73
CA ASP A 130 18.98 -6.60 5.52
C ASP A 130 17.49 -6.19 5.50
N ASN A 131 17.08 -5.55 4.41
CA ASN A 131 15.70 -5.28 3.96
C ASN A 131 14.58 -5.39 5.00
N VAL A 132 14.34 -4.31 5.75
CA VAL A 132 13.22 -4.23 6.69
C VAL A 132 11.92 -3.97 5.93
N ILE A 133 11.07 -4.99 5.83
CA ILE A 133 9.66 -4.86 5.44
C ILE A 133 8.92 -4.23 6.62
N CYS A 134 8.15 -3.16 6.38
CA CYS A 134 7.35 -2.51 7.42
C CYS A 134 6.34 -3.50 8.00
N LEU A 135 6.56 -3.88 9.24
CA LEU A 135 5.63 -4.70 10.01
C LEU A 135 4.89 -3.82 11.02
N PRO A 136 3.59 -4.09 11.27
CA PRO A 136 2.77 -3.28 12.15
C PRO A 136 3.32 -3.30 13.59
N HIS A 137 3.66 -2.12 14.10
CA HIS A 137 4.12 -1.92 15.47
C HIS A 137 2.94 -1.83 16.44
N ASP A 138 2.30 -2.96 16.78
CA ASP A 138 1.14 -2.95 17.70
C ASP A 138 0.99 -4.24 18.54
N PHE A 139 1.99 -4.62 19.35
CA PHE A 139 1.82 -5.68 20.35
C PHE A 139 2.36 -5.32 21.74
N ARG A 140 1.77 -4.29 22.36
CA ARG A 140 1.92 -4.10 23.82
C ARG A 140 0.67 -4.35 24.65
N ASP A 141 -0.50 -4.57 24.06
CA ASP A 141 -1.74 -4.85 24.82
C ASP A 141 -2.70 -5.81 24.09
N GLY A 142 -2.33 -7.09 23.99
CA GLY A 142 -3.22 -8.28 24.08
C GLY A 142 -4.61 -8.32 23.43
N ARG A 143 -4.95 -7.47 22.46
CA ARG A 143 -6.17 -7.54 21.64
C ARG A 143 -5.87 -6.94 20.26
N PRO A 144 -6.03 -7.69 19.15
CA PRO A 144 -5.98 -7.10 17.82
C PRO A 144 -7.20 -6.20 17.66
N ARG A 145 -7.01 -4.89 17.87
CA ARG A 145 -7.90 -3.91 17.25
C ARG A 145 -7.37 -3.74 15.85
N ALA A 146 -8.10 -4.27 14.86
CA ALA A 146 -8.01 -3.79 13.50
C ALA A 146 -8.15 -2.26 13.55
N ARG A 147 -7.03 -1.54 13.47
CA ARG A 147 -7.01 -0.08 13.48
C ARG A 147 -7.43 0.36 12.08
N SER A 148 -8.75 0.40 11.86
CA SER A 148 -9.33 0.98 10.65
C SER A 148 -9.07 2.49 10.62
N GLY A 149 -7.98 2.92 9.99
CA GLY A 149 -7.65 4.34 9.88
C GLY A 149 -6.29 4.60 9.23
N ARG A 150 -6.05 5.83 8.77
CA ARG A 150 -4.74 6.25 8.28
C ARG A 150 -3.76 6.30 9.45
N ARG A 151 -2.52 5.89 9.20
CA ARG A 151 -1.41 5.86 10.15
C ARG A 151 -0.26 6.73 9.63
N LEU A 152 0.59 7.16 10.54
CA LEU A 152 1.81 7.85 10.18
C LEU A 152 2.77 6.85 9.55
N PHE A 153 3.32 7.20 8.40
CA PHE A 153 4.45 6.51 7.83
C PHE A 153 5.57 7.51 7.61
N THR A 154 6.79 7.11 7.94
CA THR A 154 8.01 7.86 7.63
C THR A 154 8.83 7.12 6.60
N PHE A 155 9.62 7.85 5.82
CA PHE A 155 10.54 7.25 4.86
C PHE A 155 11.86 7.98 4.84
N GLN A 156 12.91 7.23 4.53
CA GLN A 156 14.28 7.71 4.40
C GLN A 156 14.85 7.22 3.08
N MET A 157 15.62 8.07 2.42
CA MET A 157 16.30 7.72 1.18
C MET A 157 17.65 8.44 1.09
N ILE A 158 18.65 7.70 0.60
CA ILE A 158 19.94 8.22 0.22
C ILE A 158 20.24 7.65 -1.16
N ASP A 159 20.53 8.51 -2.14
CA ASP A 159 20.81 8.05 -3.50
C ASP A 159 21.82 8.94 -4.21
N GLU A 160 22.50 8.36 -5.19
CA GLU A 160 23.37 9.08 -6.11
C GLU A 160 22.57 9.48 -7.36
N VAL A 161 22.49 10.78 -7.60
CA VAL A 161 21.84 11.35 -8.79
C VAL A 161 22.88 12.04 -9.67
N GLU A 162 22.52 12.29 -10.93
CA GLU A 162 23.39 13.01 -11.86
C GLU A 162 23.63 14.44 -11.35
N GLY A 163 24.80 14.66 -10.72
CA GLY A 163 25.16 15.94 -10.10
C GLY A 163 25.34 15.91 -8.58
N GLY A 164 25.16 14.76 -7.90
CA GLY A 164 25.43 14.70 -6.46
C GLY A 164 24.75 13.55 -5.70
N ILE A 165 24.79 13.63 -4.38
CA ILE A 165 24.05 12.74 -3.48
C ILE A 165 22.80 13.47 -2.99
N ILE A 166 21.64 12.83 -3.10
CA ILE A 166 20.41 13.28 -2.45
C ILE A 166 20.17 12.48 -1.18
N GLN A 167 19.82 13.18 -0.12
CA GLN A 167 19.28 12.63 1.11
C GLN A 167 17.88 13.19 1.32
N ALA A 168 16.90 12.34 1.60
CA ALA A 168 15.58 12.81 1.95
C ALA A 168 14.98 12.03 3.11
N PHE A 169 14.25 12.76 3.94
CA PHE A 169 13.33 12.26 4.94
C PHE A 169 11.93 12.75 4.58
N GLY A 170 10.92 11.92 4.81
CA GLY A 170 9.54 12.40 4.75
C GLY A 170 8.61 11.63 5.66
N ALA A 171 7.43 12.23 5.87
CA ALA A 171 6.40 11.69 6.73
C ALA A 171 5.02 11.97 6.11
N MET A 172 4.14 10.98 6.11
CA MET A 172 2.80 11.14 5.54
C MET A 172 1.78 10.21 6.19
N MET A 173 0.51 10.57 6.09
CA MET A 173 -0.58 9.67 6.45
C MET A 173 -0.91 8.71 5.30
N ALA A 174 -0.97 7.42 5.59
CA ALA A 174 -1.35 6.38 4.64
C ALA A 174 -2.10 5.23 5.34
N TRP A 175 -2.80 4.41 4.58
CA TRP A 175 -3.50 3.21 5.08
C TRP A 175 -2.54 2.04 5.29
N HIS A 176 -1.54 1.92 4.41
CA HIS A 176 -0.51 0.88 4.46
C HIS A 176 0.76 1.36 3.75
N CYS A 177 1.88 0.67 4.02
CA CYS A 177 3.19 0.98 3.44
C CYS A 177 3.19 0.99 1.90
N MET A 178 2.32 0.20 1.27
CA MET A 178 2.21 0.15 -0.20
C MET A 178 1.65 1.45 -0.81
N GLU A 179 0.78 2.18 -0.10
CA GLU A 179 0.31 3.49 -0.55
C GLU A 179 1.48 4.50 -0.54
N VAL A 180 2.33 4.44 0.49
CA VAL A 180 3.55 5.24 0.59
C VAL A 180 4.48 4.93 -0.57
N ARG A 181 4.74 3.64 -0.83
CA ARG A 181 5.59 3.20 -1.95
C ARG A 181 5.04 3.65 -3.29
N SER A 182 3.73 3.52 -3.52
CA SER A 182 3.09 4.01 -4.75
C SER A 182 3.34 5.51 -4.96
N ARG A 183 3.17 6.32 -3.91
CA ARG A 183 3.47 7.76 -3.96
C ARG A 183 4.94 8.07 -4.21
N LEU A 184 5.85 7.29 -3.62
CA LEU A 184 7.28 7.42 -3.87
C LEU A 184 7.61 7.07 -5.32
N ARG A 185 7.00 6.02 -5.89
CA ARG A 185 7.18 5.61 -7.29
C ARG A 185 6.74 6.71 -8.25
N ASP A 186 5.59 7.33 -8.00
CA ASP A 186 5.07 8.44 -8.82
C ASP A 186 6.02 9.65 -8.81
N ARG A 187 6.72 9.89 -7.70
CA ARG A 187 7.54 11.08 -7.50
C ARG A 187 9.01 10.89 -7.89
N TYR A 188 9.61 9.78 -7.51
CA TYR A 188 11.05 9.52 -7.66
C TYR A 188 11.37 8.38 -8.65
N GLY A 189 10.35 7.73 -9.18
CA GLY A 189 10.49 6.56 -10.03
C GLY A 189 10.63 5.25 -9.23
N ALA A 190 10.43 4.14 -9.93
CA ALA A 190 10.38 2.81 -9.33
C ALA A 190 11.66 2.43 -8.57
N SER A 191 12.82 2.64 -9.19
CA SER A 191 14.11 2.21 -8.62
C SER A 191 14.47 2.91 -7.31
N LEU A 192 14.01 4.14 -7.11
CA LEU A 192 14.32 4.90 -5.90
C LEU A 192 13.29 4.59 -4.81
N ALA A 193 12.02 4.49 -5.17
CA ALA A 193 10.96 4.09 -4.25
C ALA A 193 11.16 2.69 -3.67
N ASP A 194 11.68 1.75 -4.45
CA ASP A 194 11.95 0.38 -3.99
C ASP A 194 13.16 0.31 -3.03
N ARG A 195 14.05 1.31 -3.04
CA ARG A 195 15.21 1.43 -2.13
C ARG A 195 14.96 2.30 -0.90
N ALA A 196 13.80 2.97 -0.84
CA ALA A 196 13.48 3.82 0.30
C ALA A 196 13.14 2.96 1.53
N ASP A 197 13.75 3.31 2.66
CA ASP A 197 13.43 2.72 3.95
C ASP A 197 12.13 3.34 4.45
N VAL A 198 11.04 2.58 4.41
CA VAL A 198 9.72 3.02 4.88
C VAL A 198 9.48 2.44 6.27
N LEU A 199 8.92 3.22 7.18
CA LEU A 199 8.60 2.84 8.55
C LEU A 199 7.15 3.20 8.87
N ASP A 200 6.46 2.31 9.59
CA ASP A 200 5.17 2.60 10.23
C ASP A 200 5.43 3.30 11.57
N GLY A 201 5.03 4.57 11.66
CA GLY A 201 5.39 5.46 12.75
C GLY A 201 6.65 6.30 12.45
N PHE A 202 7.34 6.69 13.52
CA PHE A 202 8.51 7.54 13.49
C PHE A 202 9.56 6.99 14.46
N ASP A 203 10.81 6.92 14.00
CA ASP A 203 11.97 6.54 14.80
C ASP A 203 12.94 7.71 14.85
N ASP A 204 13.13 8.27 16.05
CA ASP A 204 14.01 9.42 16.28
C ASP A 204 15.50 9.05 16.30
N ASN A 205 15.82 7.76 16.42
CA ASN A 205 17.20 7.27 16.56
C ASN A 205 17.92 7.04 15.23
N SER A 206 17.26 7.31 14.10
CA SER A 206 17.93 7.22 12.80
C SER A 206 18.93 8.37 12.63
N SER A 207 20.14 8.02 12.19
CA SER A 207 21.18 9.01 11.85
C SER A 207 20.71 10.03 10.80
N LEU A 208 19.76 9.67 9.92
CA LEU A 208 19.23 10.59 8.93
C LEU A 208 18.21 11.56 9.54
N VAL A 209 17.46 11.10 10.54
CA VAL A 209 16.52 11.94 11.30
C VAL A 209 17.30 12.96 12.12
N GLU A 210 18.34 12.54 12.84
CA GLU A 210 19.23 13.45 13.58
C GLU A 210 19.84 14.53 12.66
N ALA A 211 20.14 14.19 11.41
CA ALA A 211 20.77 15.09 10.45
C ALA A 211 19.78 16.07 9.78
N LEU A 212 18.57 15.63 9.45
CA LEU A 212 17.63 16.38 8.60
C LEU A 212 16.43 16.96 9.36
N VAL A 213 16.05 16.37 10.49
CA VAL A 213 14.79 16.67 11.18
C VAL A 213 15.10 17.49 12.43
N SER A 214 14.42 18.64 12.57
CA SER A 214 14.56 19.44 13.79
C SER A 214 13.81 18.81 14.95
N GLU A 215 14.25 19.08 16.19
CA GLU A 215 13.60 18.61 17.42
C GLU A 215 12.09 18.89 17.44
N THR A 216 11.66 20.09 17.01
CA THR A 216 10.23 20.44 16.92
C THR A 216 9.45 19.56 15.94
N VAL A 217 10.08 19.15 14.83
CA VAL A 217 9.43 18.25 13.86
C VAL A 217 9.38 16.84 14.42
N SER A 218 10.43 16.38 15.09
CA SER A 218 10.44 15.09 15.79
C SER A 218 9.31 15.01 16.83
N ASP A 219 9.19 16.01 17.71
CA ASP A 219 8.12 16.09 18.71
C ASP A 219 6.73 16.04 18.08
N MET A 220 6.55 16.73 16.94
CA MET A 220 5.30 16.73 16.21
C MET A 220 4.99 15.34 15.63
N LEU A 221 5.98 14.67 15.03
CA LEU A 221 5.80 13.34 14.45
C LEU A 221 5.55 12.29 15.52
N GLU A 222 6.18 12.37 16.69
CA GLU A 222 5.87 11.52 17.85
C GLU A 222 4.43 11.70 18.32
N GLN A 223 3.95 12.95 18.41
CA GLN A 223 2.56 13.24 18.79
C GLN A 223 1.56 12.68 17.77
N ILE A 224 1.87 12.80 16.47
CA ILE A 224 1.03 12.23 15.40
C ILE A 224 1.09 10.70 15.40
N ALA A 225 2.25 10.09 15.67
CA ALA A 225 2.37 8.64 15.81
C ALA A 225 1.54 8.12 16.98
N ALA A 226 1.53 8.85 18.10
CA ALA A 226 0.76 8.51 19.30
C ALA A 226 -0.76 8.71 19.11
N ASP A 227 -1.18 9.76 18.41
CA ASP A 227 -2.57 10.01 18.02
C ASP A 227 -2.73 10.36 16.52
N PRO A 228 -2.83 9.32 15.66
CA PRO A 228 -3.01 9.47 14.21
C PRO A 228 -4.34 10.11 13.79
N THR A 229 -5.28 10.28 14.74
CA THR A 229 -6.59 10.92 14.49
C THR A 229 -6.64 12.38 14.92
N SER A 230 -5.54 12.90 15.46
CA SER A 230 -5.41 14.29 15.87
C SER A 230 -5.49 15.25 14.68
N MET A 231 -5.81 16.52 14.96
CA MET A 231 -5.82 17.57 13.93
C MET A 231 -4.45 17.81 13.28
N LEU A 232 -3.36 17.41 13.94
CA LEU A 232 -2.00 17.52 13.41
C LEU A 232 -1.74 16.52 12.26
N ALA A 233 -2.44 15.38 12.27
CA ALA A 233 -2.33 14.35 11.25
C ALA A 233 -3.06 14.73 9.95
N ASP A 234 -4.04 15.64 10.01
CA ASP A 234 -4.85 15.97 8.85
C ASP A 234 -4.02 16.69 7.78
N GLY A 235 -3.99 16.10 6.58
CA GLY A 235 -3.23 16.62 5.46
C GLY A 235 -1.69 16.55 5.59
N LEU A 236 -1.15 15.82 6.57
CA LEU A 236 0.30 15.67 6.73
C LEU A 236 0.94 15.02 5.48
N ASP A 237 1.80 15.79 4.81
CA ASP A 237 2.74 15.39 3.76
C ASP A 237 4.01 16.24 3.93
N LEU A 238 4.90 15.76 4.80
CA LEU A 238 6.17 16.41 5.14
C LEU A 238 7.30 15.80 4.32
N ARG A 239 8.20 16.66 3.85
CA ARG A 239 9.42 16.24 3.17
C ARG A 239 10.55 17.21 3.43
N ILE A 240 11.72 16.68 3.74
CA ILE A 240 12.96 17.40 3.93
C ILE A 240 14.01 16.75 3.03
N GLU A 241 14.63 17.55 2.16
CA GLU A 241 15.63 17.09 1.20
C GLU A 241 16.91 17.89 1.36
N GLN A 242 18.04 17.20 1.27
CA GLN A 242 19.35 17.81 1.20
C GLN A 242 20.11 17.23 -0.01
N MET A 243 20.69 18.11 -0.82
CA MET A 243 21.47 17.74 -1.98
C MET A 243 22.92 18.17 -1.79
N PHE A 244 23.85 17.23 -1.93
CA PHE A 244 25.28 17.48 -1.92
C PHE A 244 25.80 17.45 -3.36
N VAL A 245 26.16 18.63 -3.87
CA VAL A 245 26.73 18.77 -5.21
C VAL A 245 28.22 18.39 -5.15
N SER A 246 28.65 17.49 -6.02
CA SER A 246 30.07 17.10 -6.17
C SER A 246 30.85 18.04 -7.09
#